data_AF-A0A842XSG1-F1
#
_entry.id   AF-A0A842XSG1-F1
#
_cell.length_a   1.000
_cell.length_b   1.000
_cell.length_c   1.000
_cell.angle_alpha   90.00
_cell.angle_beta   90.00
_cell.angle_gamma   90.00
#
_symmetry.space_group_name_H-M   'P 1'
#
loop_
_entity.id
_entity.type
_entity.pdbx_description
1 polymer ?
#
loop_
_entity_poly.entity_id
_entity_poly.type
_entity_poly.pdbx_seq_one_letter_code
_entity_poly.pdbx_strand_id
1 'polypeptide(L)'
;MEVAEVKPKDDGVELVNLFEMGKGSTSAEPTKAFSTESRTVKGAAAAMGITADALIGIIKTRAICDQLLSERSDSMSNSYIGAHDSVRLQSNELLASALFHPDGPTSGLDRWRELYGETGTI
;
A
#
# COMPACT_ATOMS: atom_id res chain seq x y z
N MET A 1 7.38 13.76 -4.49
CA MET A 1 6.85 14.29 -3.22
C MET A 1 7.39 13.37 -2.14
N GLU A 2 8.22 13.87 -1.24
CA GLU A 2 8.81 13.06 -0.15
C GLU A 2 7.92 13.15 1.09
N VAL A 3 7.58 12.03 1.71
CA VAL A 3 6.77 11.98 2.94
C VAL A 3 7.71 11.85 4.12
N ALA A 4 7.77 12.90 4.95
CA ALA A 4 8.60 12.95 6.16
C ALA A 4 7.75 13.19 7.40
N GLU A 5 8.10 12.52 8.50
CA GLU A 5 7.58 12.77 9.83
C GLU A 5 8.45 13.80 10.55
N VAL A 6 7.80 14.77 11.19
CA VAL A 6 8.45 15.78 12.02
C VAL A 6 8.71 15.21 13.42
N LYS A 7 9.99 15.10 13.81
CA LYS A 7 10.39 14.71 15.18
C LYS A 7 11.10 15.87 15.90
N PRO A 8 10.72 16.17 17.15
CA PRO A 8 11.46 17.12 17.98
C PRO A 8 12.80 16.51 18.41
N LYS A 9 13.83 17.35 18.44
CA LYS A 9 15.19 17.06 18.93
C LYS A 9 15.63 18.18 19.86
N ASP A 10 16.61 17.93 20.74
CA ASP A 10 17.00 18.83 21.85
C ASP A 10 17.29 20.29 21.41
N ASP A 11 17.67 20.49 20.16
CA ASP A 11 18.07 21.75 19.54
C ASP A 11 17.26 22.11 18.27
N GLY A 12 16.16 21.42 17.98
CA GLY A 12 15.31 21.76 16.84
C GLY A 12 14.34 20.68 16.37
N VAL A 13 14.16 20.61 15.06
CA VAL A 13 13.22 19.70 14.39
C VAL A 13 13.97 18.87 13.36
N GLU A 14 13.81 17.55 13.45
CA GLU A 14 14.32 16.59 12.48
C GLU A 14 13.18 16.12 11.57
N LEU A 15 13.45 16.09 10.26
CA LEU A 15 12.57 15.46 9.28
C LEU A 15 13.02 14.03 9.08
N VAL A 16 12.16 13.09 9.45
CA VAL A 16 12.41 11.65 9.32
C VAL A 16 11.64 11.12 8.12
N ASN A 17 12.37 10.79 7.05
CA ASN A 17 11.77 10.23 5.85
C ASN A 17 11.12 8.87 6.16
N LEU A 18 9.84 8.73 5.81
CA LEU A 18 9.11 7.48 5.92
C LEU A 18 9.31 6.56 4.72
N PHE A 19 9.72 7.14 3.58
CA PHE A 19 10.05 6.42 2.36
C PHE A 19 11.34 6.96 1.76
N GLU A 20 12.12 6.09 1.11
CA GLU A 20 13.36 6.48 0.43
C GLU A 20 13.50 5.79 -0.93
N MET A 21 14.19 6.44 -1.87
CA MET A 21 14.50 5.86 -3.17
C MET A 21 15.75 4.99 -3.04
N GLY A 22 15.62 3.69 -3.32
CA GLY A 22 16.77 2.80 -3.45
C GLY A 22 17.65 3.20 -4.64
N LYS A 23 18.97 2.99 -4.54
CA LYS A 23 19.90 3.31 -5.64
C LYS A 23 19.58 2.45 -6.87
N GLY A 24 19.13 3.10 -7.95
CA GLY A 24 18.71 2.41 -9.18
C GLY A 24 17.28 1.87 -9.14
N SER A 25 16.51 2.16 -8.08
CA SER A 25 15.08 1.84 -8.02
C SER A 25 14.26 2.92 -8.70
N THR A 26 13.17 2.52 -9.34
CA THR A 26 12.13 3.42 -9.85
C THR A 26 10.99 3.62 -8.84
N SER A 27 11.05 2.95 -7.69
CA SER A 27 10.04 3.02 -6.62
C SER A 27 10.66 3.42 -5.28
N ALA A 28 9.86 4.10 -4.46
CA ALA A 28 10.22 4.46 -3.10
C ALA A 28 9.83 3.32 -2.15
N GLU A 29 10.75 2.93 -1.26
CA GLU A 29 10.57 1.86 -0.29
C GLU A 29 10.35 2.43 1.11
N PRO A 30 9.57 1.77 1.98
CA PRO A 30 9.38 2.21 3.34
C PRO A 30 10.69 2.12 4.14
N THR A 31 11.04 3.18 4.86
CA THR A 31 12.18 3.16 5.77
C THR A 31 11.81 2.48 7.09
N LYS A 32 12.80 2.25 7.97
CA LYS A 32 12.56 1.76 9.34
C LYS A 32 11.69 2.71 10.18
N ALA A 33 11.57 3.97 9.78
CA ALA A 33 10.72 4.94 10.47
C ALA A 33 9.23 4.73 10.17
N PHE A 34 8.89 4.07 9.07
CA PHE A 34 7.52 3.65 8.77
C PHE A 34 7.15 2.42 9.61
N SER A 35 6.76 2.68 10.86
CA SER A 35 6.43 1.65 11.85
C SER A 35 5.20 2.02 12.67
N THR A 36 4.72 1.09 13.50
CA THR A 36 3.59 1.35 14.41
C THR A 36 3.86 2.47 15.41
N GLU A 37 5.14 2.80 15.63
CA GLU A 37 5.56 3.88 16.53
C GLU A 37 5.58 5.26 15.85
N SER A 38 5.46 5.33 14.53
CA SER A 38 5.39 6.58 13.77
C SER A 38 4.15 7.39 14.17
N ARG A 39 4.33 8.69 14.43
CA ARG A 39 3.19 9.59 14.70
C ARG A 39 2.30 9.72 13.48
N THR A 40 2.88 9.73 12.29
CA THR A 40 2.13 9.78 11.03
C THR A 40 1.26 8.54 10.88
N VAL A 41 1.81 7.34 11.11
CA VAL A 41 1.05 6.08 11.06
C VAL A 41 -0.03 6.06 12.14
N LYS A 42 0.30 6.42 13.39
CA LYS A 42 -0.68 6.48 14.49
C LYS A 42 -1.80 7.49 14.21
N GLY A 43 -1.46 8.67 13.68
CA GLY A 43 -2.42 9.72 13.36
C GLY A 43 -3.37 9.31 12.23
N ALA A 44 -2.83 8.71 11.17
CA ALA A 44 -3.64 8.18 10.08
C ALA A 44 -4.55 7.03 10.55
N ALA A 45 -4.02 6.10 11.35
CA ALA A 45 -4.80 4.98 11.89
C ALA A 45 -5.93 5.48 12.80
N ALA A 46 -5.66 6.45 13.66
CA ALA A 46 -6.66 7.07 14.53
C ALA A 46 -7.76 7.78 13.73
N ALA A 47 -7.41 8.52 12.67
CA ALA A 47 -8.38 9.17 11.80
C ALA A 47 -9.31 8.16 11.09
N MET A 48 -8.81 6.95 10.84
CA MET A 48 -9.56 5.84 10.24
C MET A 48 -10.28 4.96 11.28
N GLY A 49 -10.08 5.19 12.58
CA GLY A 49 -10.67 4.38 13.64
C GLY A 49 -10.09 2.95 13.75
N ILE A 50 -8.86 2.73 13.27
CA ILE A 50 -8.18 1.42 13.27
C ILE A 50 -6.86 1.47 14.03
N THR A 51 -6.24 0.30 14.24
CA THR A 51 -4.90 0.22 14.86
C THR A 51 -3.79 0.56 13.86
N ALA A 52 -2.64 1.02 14.36
CA ALA A 52 -1.46 1.29 13.53
C ALA A 52 -0.97 0.02 12.80
N ASP A 53 -1.04 -1.14 13.46
CA ASP A 53 -0.73 -2.43 12.84
C ASP A 53 -1.66 -2.74 11.66
N ALA A 54 -2.97 -2.53 11.85
CA ALA A 54 -3.95 -2.74 10.79
C ALA A 54 -3.69 -1.83 9.60
N LEU A 55 -3.35 -0.56 9.83
CA LEU A 55 -2.99 0.38 8.77
C LEU A 55 -1.73 -0.06 8.01
N ILE A 56 -0.69 -0.53 8.70
CA ILE A 56 0.51 -1.05 8.04
C ILE A 56 0.18 -2.29 7.21
N GLY A 57 -0.68 -3.18 7.74
CA GLY A 57 -1.19 -4.34 7.01
C GLY A 57 -1.91 -3.94 5.71
N ILE A 58 -2.82 -2.96 5.80
CA ILE A 58 -3.52 -2.36 4.65
C ILE A 58 -2.53 -1.90 3.57
N ILE A 59 -1.53 -1.11 3.97
CA ILE A 59 -0.60 -0.47 3.05
C ILE A 59 0.27 -1.53 2.35
N LYS A 60 0.75 -2.54 3.10
CA LYS A 60 1.50 -3.67 2.53
C LYS A 60 0.67 -4.48 1.56
N THR A 61 -0.55 -4.84 1.96
CA THR A 61 -1.51 -5.55 1.11
C THR A 61 -1.73 -4.81 -0.20
N ARG A 62 -1.95 -3.49 -0.13
CA ARG A 62 -2.16 -2.66 -1.30
C ARG A 62 -0.94 -2.62 -2.22
N ALA A 63 0.25 -2.46 -1.67
CA ALA A 63 1.49 -2.44 -2.44
C ALA A 63 1.75 -3.77 -3.17
N ILE A 64 1.43 -4.91 -2.53
CA ILE A 64 1.51 -6.23 -3.17
C ILE A 64 0.57 -6.30 -4.37
N CYS A 65 -0.69 -5.88 -4.23
CA CYS A 65 -1.64 -5.88 -5.34
C CYS A 65 -1.18 -4.98 -6.50
N ASP A 66 -0.66 -3.79 -6.21
CA ASP A 66 -0.17 -2.86 -7.23
C ASP A 66 1.03 -3.48 -7.99
N GLN A 67 1.93 -4.17 -7.30
CA GLN A 67 3.05 -4.89 -7.91
C GLN A 67 2.56 -5.99 -8.86
N LEU A 68 1.65 -6.84 -8.39
CA LEU A 68 1.11 -7.95 -9.19
C LEU A 68 0.33 -7.46 -10.42
N LEU A 69 -0.40 -6.35 -10.30
CA LEU A 69 -1.04 -5.71 -11.45
C LEU A 69 -0.02 -5.19 -12.45
N SER A 70 1.08 -4.58 -11.98
CA SER A 70 2.14 -4.08 -12.85
C SER A 70 2.79 -5.22 -13.64
N GLU A 71 3.16 -6.32 -12.97
CA GLU A 71 3.75 -7.51 -13.62
C GLU A 71 2.81 -8.13 -14.67
N ARG A 72 1.50 -8.10 -14.41
CA ARG A 72 0.49 -8.57 -15.37
C ARG A 72 0.30 -7.59 -16.54
N SER A 73 0.55 -6.31 -16.32
CA SER A 73 0.48 -5.27 -17.36
C SER A 73 1.62 -5.43 -18.37
N ASP A 74 2.82 -5.75 -17.90
CA ASP A 74 3.99 -5.98 -18.75
C ASP A 74 3.86 -7.23 -19.63
N SER A 75 2.99 -8.18 -19.23
CA SER A 75 2.71 -9.41 -19.98
C SER A 75 1.50 -9.33 -20.94
N MET A 76 0.72 -8.23 -20.91
CA MET A 76 -0.41 -8.02 -21.84
C MET A 76 -0.04 -7.05 -22.97
N SER A 77 -0.25 -7.47 -24.23
CA SER A 77 0.04 -6.64 -25.42
C SER A 77 -0.80 -5.35 -25.48
N ASN A 78 -0.25 -4.29 -26.09
CA ASN A 78 -0.81 -2.94 -26.29
C ASN A 78 -2.27 -2.80 -26.81
N SER A 79 -2.96 -3.87 -27.19
CA SER A 79 -4.33 -3.81 -27.74
C SER A 79 -5.45 -3.73 -26.70
N TYR A 80 -5.15 -3.67 -25.39
CA TYR A 80 -6.15 -3.81 -24.31
C TYR A 80 -6.22 -2.64 -23.31
N ILE A 81 -5.83 -1.42 -23.70
CA ILE A 81 -5.81 -0.23 -22.81
C ILE A 81 -7.18 -0.01 -22.11
N GLY A 82 -8.30 -0.18 -22.82
CA GLY A 82 -9.64 -0.02 -22.22
C GLY A 82 -10.05 -1.14 -21.24
N ALA A 83 -9.59 -2.37 -21.43
CA ALA A 83 -9.81 -3.46 -20.47
C ALA A 83 -8.87 -3.35 -19.28
N HIS A 84 -7.68 -2.82 -19.49
CA HIS A 84 -6.69 -2.54 -18.44
C HIS A 84 -7.21 -1.53 -17.42
N ASP A 85 -7.80 -0.42 -17.88
CA ASP A 85 -8.42 0.57 -16.99
C ASP A 85 -9.60 0.00 -16.21
N SER A 86 -10.45 -0.83 -16.84
CA SER A 86 -11.55 -1.51 -16.16
C SER A 86 -11.05 -2.47 -15.07
N VAL A 87 -9.99 -3.23 -15.34
CA VAL A 87 -9.38 -4.15 -14.37
C VAL A 87 -8.74 -3.38 -13.22
N ARG A 88 -8.05 -2.27 -13.51
CA ARG A 88 -7.43 -1.40 -12.50
C ARG A 88 -8.50 -0.75 -11.61
N LEU A 89 -9.59 -0.27 -12.19
CA LEU A 89 -10.70 0.34 -11.46
C LEU A 89 -11.35 -0.69 -10.53
N GLN A 90 -11.70 -1.87 -11.05
CA GLN A 90 -12.32 -2.95 -10.27
C GLN A 90 -11.40 -3.43 -9.13
N SER A 91 -10.10 -3.54 -9.41
CA SER A 91 -9.07 -3.84 -8.40
C SER A 91 -9.05 -2.78 -7.29
N ASN A 92 -9.04 -1.49 -7.67
CA ASN A 92 -9.06 -0.38 -6.72
C ASN A 92 -10.32 -0.35 -5.87
N GLU A 93 -11.49 -0.57 -6.48
CA GLU A 93 -12.78 -0.59 -5.78
C GLU A 93 -12.84 -1.74 -4.77
N LEU A 94 -12.44 -2.94 -5.17
CA LEU A 94 -12.41 -4.10 -4.29
C LEU A 94 -11.48 -3.86 -3.10
N LEU A 95 -10.24 -3.43 -3.35
CA LEU A 95 -9.27 -3.19 -2.30
C LEU A 95 -9.72 -2.06 -1.38
N ALA A 96 -10.21 -0.93 -1.93
CA ALA A 96 -10.71 0.20 -1.15
C ALA A 96 -11.89 -0.19 -0.26
N SER A 97 -12.82 -0.99 -0.79
CA SER A 97 -13.96 -1.50 -0.01
C SER A 97 -13.51 -2.41 1.13
N ALA A 98 -12.45 -3.21 0.90
CA ALA A 98 -11.95 -4.14 1.88
C ALA A 98 -11.12 -3.50 3.01
N LEU A 99 -10.55 -2.30 2.77
CA LEU A 99 -9.83 -1.54 3.80
C LEU A 99 -10.68 -1.23 5.02
N PHE A 100 -12.00 -1.12 4.83
CA PHE A 100 -12.97 -0.74 5.86
C PHE A 100 -14.00 -1.84 6.14
N HIS A 101 -13.82 -3.03 5.58
CA HIS A 101 -14.71 -4.16 5.79
C HIS A 101 -14.49 -4.77 7.19
N PRO A 102 -15.53 -5.28 7.89
CA PRO A 102 -15.39 -5.88 9.23
C PRO A 102 -14.37 -7.03 9.29
N ASP A 103 -14.25 -7.79 8.22
CA ASP A 103 -13.31 -8.93 8.10
C ASP A 103 -11.85 -8.49 7.89
N GLY A 104 -11.63 -7.18 7.76
CA GLY A 104 -10.32 -6.58 7.63
C GLY A 104 -9.67 -6.73 6.26
N PRO A 105 -8.52 -6.08 6.09
CA PRO A 105 -7.83 -5.94 4.80
C PRO A 105 -7.26 -7.24 4.23
N THR A 106 -6.95 -8.22 5.09
CA THR A 106 -6.47 -9.54 4.68
C THR A 106 -7.55 -10.30 3.90
N SER A 107 -8.80 -10.27 4.34
CA SER A 107 -9.91 -10.89 3.59
C SER A 107 -10.12 -10.23 2.21
N GLY A 108 -9.86 -8.92 2.13
CA GLY A 108 -9.84 -8.17 0.89
C GLY A 108 -8.80 -8.65 -0.10
N LEU A 109 -7.59 -8.91 0.40
CA LEU A 109 -6.50 -9.46 -0.39
C LEU A 109 -6.83 -10.86 -0.91
N ASP A 110 -7.43 -11.71 -0.07
CA ASP A 110 -7.80 -13.07 -0.48
C ASP A 110 -8.86 -13.05 -1.57
N ARG A 111 -9.91 -12.24 -1.41
CA ARG A 111 -10.94 -12.02 -2.45
C ARG A 111 -10.35 -11.43 -3.73
N TRP A 112 -9.40 -10.51 -3.60
CA TRP A 112 -8.69 -9.94 -4.74
C TRP A 112 -7.88 -11.00 -5.48
N ARG A 113 -7.14 -11.85 -4.76
CA ARG A 113 -6.38 -12.96 -5.34
C ARG A 113 -7.27 -13.97 -6.06
N GLU A 114 -8.40 -14.34 -5.46
CA GLU A 114 -9.40 -15.22 -6.09
C GLU A 114 -9.93 -14.64 -7.40
N LEU A 115 -10.27 -13.34 -7.40
CA LEU A 115 -10.82 -12.67 -8.58
C LEU A 115 -9.82 -12.60 -9.74
N TYR A 116 -8.52 -12.55 -9.43
CA TYR A 116 -7.46 -12.40 -10.42
C TYR A 116 -6.66 -13.67 -10.73
N GLY A 117 -6.99 -14.79 -10.08
CA GLY A 117 -6.42 -16.12 -10.36
C GLY A 117 -5.11 -16.43 -9.65
N GLU A 118 -4.79 -15.73 -8.56
CA GLU A 118 -3.62 -16.01 -7.72
C GLU A 118 -3.95 -17.00 -6.62
N THR A 119 -4.24 -18.24 -7.00
CA THR A 119 -4.25 -19.37 -6.08
C THR A 119 -2.84 -19.94 -6.00
N GLY A 120 -1.94 -19.28 -5.26
CA GLY A 120 -0.57 -19.73 -5.05
C GLY A 120 0.02 -19.17 -3.76
N THR A 121 0.31 -20.05 -2.81
CA THR A 121 1.09 -19.76 -1.58
C THR A 121 2.46 -19.17 -1.95
N ILE A 122 2.81 -18.05 -1.31
CA ILE A 122 4.20 -17.57 -1.20
C ILE A 122 4.90 -18.38 -0.12
#